data_AF-A0A644Y6N9-F1
#
_entry.id   AF-A0A644Y6N9-F1
#
_cell.length_a   1.000
_cell.length_b   1.000
_cell.length_c   1.000
_cell.angle_alpha   90.00
_cell.angle_beta   90.00
_cell.angle_gamma   90.00
#
_symmetry.space_group_name_H-M   'P 1'
#
loop_
_entity.id
_entity.type
_entity.pdbx_description
1 polymer ?
#
loop_
_entity_poly.entity_id
_entity_poly.type
_entity_poly.pdbx_seq_one_letter_code
_entity_poly.pdbx_strand_id
1 'polypeptide(L)'
;MKFNTVVANPPFSLDKWGKVEDKDGDKTTVSYDPETDPYNRFWRGIPPKSKGDWAFISHMIETTYEGSGKVGVVVPHGVLFRGASEGKIRQKTIEDNILEAVIGLPANLFYGTGIPAAILVFNKGKEKNTNVLFIDSSKHFESAKNQSKLRETDIDHIVQTYRKFNSGKLKAGVVEEKYSYVATFDEIKENDFNLNIPRYVDTFEEEAEVDIAAVQKEIAKLETELKDVQLEMEKYLKELI
;
A
#
# COMPACT_ATOMS: atom_id res chain seq x y z
N MET A 1 -17.27 -13.29 -18.56
CA MET A 1 -16.43 -12.56 -19.55
C MET A 1 -15.01 -12.49 -19.01
N LYS A 2 -14.00 -12.55 -19.89
CA LYS A 2 -12.57 -12.45 -19.51
C LYS A 2 -11.95 -11.24 -20.22
N PHE A 3 -10.90 -10.67 -19.65
CA PHE A 3 -10.24 -9.45 -20.14
C PHE A 3 -8.72 -9.62 -20.26
N ASN A 4 -8.09 -8.89 -21.17
CA ASN A 4 -6.62 -8.83 -21.26
C ASN A 4 -6.02 -7.91 -20.20
N THR A 5 -6.74 -6.86 -19.81
CA THR A 5 -6.26 -5.88 -18.85
C THR A 5 -7.41 -5.44 -17.95
N VAL A 6 -7.16 -5.41 -16.64
CA VAL A 6 -8.08 -4.88 -15.65
C VAL A 6 -7.34 -3.86 -14.80
N VAL A 7 -7.86 -2.64 -14.71
CA VAL A 7 -7.33 -1.59 -13.83
C VAL A 7 -8.43 -1.05 -12.94
N ALA A 8 -8.14 -0.84 -11.66
CA ALA A 8 -9.12 -0.26 -10.75
C ALA A 8 -8.47 0.45 -9.56
N ASN A 9 -9.25 1.35 -8.96
CA ASN A 9 -9.04 1.87 -7.61
C ASN A 9 -10.28 1.51 -6.76
N PRO A 10 -10.35 0.28 -6.23
CA PRO A 10 -11.48 -0.16 -5.42
C PRO A 10 -11.58 0.64 -4.11
N PRO A 11 -12.77 0.73 -3.49
CA PRO A 11 -12.91 1.35 -2.17
C PRO A 11 -12.02 0.65 -1.14
N PHE A 12 -11.18 1.43 -0.45
CA PHE A 12 -10.22 0.90 0.51
C PHE A 12 -10.92 0.23 1.69
N SER A 13 -10.59 -1.03 1.92
CA SER A 13 -11.05 -1.81 3.06
C SER A 13 -12.58 -1.78 3.24
N LEU A 14 -13.32 -1.89 2.13
CA LEU A 14 -14.78 -1.90 2.11
C LEU A 14 -15.33 -2.87 3.17
N ASP A 15 -16.06 -2.31 4.13
CA ASP A 15 -16.75 -3.08 5.16
C ASP A 15 -18.00 -3.76 4.58
N LYS A 16 -18.34 -4.93 5.13
CA LYS A 16 -19.48 -5.77 4.69
C LYS A 16 -19.45 -6.06 3.19
N TRP A 17 -18.26 -6.23 2.60
CA TRP A 17 -18.14 -6.61 1.20
C TRP A 17 -18.85 -7.96 0.96
N GLY A 18 -19.68 -8.03 -0.08
CA GLY A 18 -20.56 -9.18 -0.33
C GLY A 18 -21.97 -9.07 0.25
N LYS A 19 -22.31 -8.00 0.99
CA LYS A 19 -23.72 -7.72 1.30
C LYS A 19 -24.36 -6.92 0.16
N VAL A 20 -25.39 -7.44 -0.50
CA VAL A 20 -26.23 -6.68 -1.43
C VAL A 20 -27.48 -6.23 -0.69
N GLU A 21 -27.58 -4.92 -0.46
CA GLU A 21 -28.80 -4.27 0.03
C GLU A 21 -29.58 -3.70 -1.17
N ASP A 22 -30.29 -4.54 -1.91
CA ASP A 22 -31.27 -4.07 -2.92
C ASP A 22 -32.48 -3.41 -2.25
N LYS A 23 -32.57 -2.09 -2.21
CA LYS A 23 -33.78 -1.41 -1.72
C LYS A 23 -34.92 -1.51 -2.74
N ASP A 24 -35.56 -2.66 -2.86
CA ASP A 24 -36.87 -2.83 -3.51
C ASP A 24 -37.83 -3.52 -2.53
N GLY A 25 -38.64 -2.73 -1.81
CA GLY A 25 -39.63 -3.19 -0.83
C GLY A 25 -39.14 -3.33 0.62
N ASP A 26 -39.98 -3.95 1.47
CA ASP A 26 -39.84 -3.99 2.95
C ASP A 26 -38.96 -5.15 3.47
N LYS A 27 -38.24 -5.85 2.59
CA LYS A 27 -37.24 -6.85 2.97
C LYS A 27 -36.13 -6.93 1.94
N THR A 28 -34.92 -6.63 2.37
CA THR A 28 -33.75 -7.01 1.59
C THR A 28 -32.59 -7.45 2.44
N THR A 29 -32.13 -8.67 2.19
CA THR A 29 -30.75 -9.05 2.48
C THR A 29 -30.37 -10.22 1.58
N VAL A 30 -29.90 -9.94 0.36
CA VAL A 30 -29.15 -10.94 -0.40
C VAL A 30 -27.68 -10.74 -0.03
N SER A 31 -27.19 -11.49 0.96
CA SER A 31 -25.75 -11.59 1.16
C SER A 31 -25.20 -12.54 0.10
N TYR A 32 -24.42 -12.02 -0.84
CA TYR A 32 -23.54 -12.83 -1.65
C TYR A 32 -22.62 -13.64 -0.72
N ASP A 33 -22.64 -14.97 -0.87
CA ASP A 33 -21.79 -15.86 -0.11
C ASP A 33 -20.54 -16.23 -0.93
N PRO A 34 -19.35 -15.75 -0.54
CA PRO A 34 -18.11 -16.05 -1.27
C PRO A 34 -17.74 -17.54 -1.26
N GLU A 35 -18.28 -18.36 -0.35
CA GLU A 35 -18.07 -19.83 -0.34
C GLU A 35 -18.79 -20.53 -1.49
N THR A 36 -19.90 -19.96 -1.96
CA THR A 36 -20.73 -20.53 -3.04
C THR A 36 -20.53 -19.80 -4.37
N ASP A 37 -19.41 -19.09 -4.52
CA ASP A 37 -19.12 -18.33 -5.73
C ASP A 37 -19.10 -19.22 -6.99
N PRO A 38 -20.04 -19.05 -7.94
CA PRO A 38 -20.11 -19.91 -9.13
C PRO A 38 -18.92 -19.71 -10.08
N TYR A 39 -18.14 -18.64 -9.89
CA TYR A 39 -16.97 -18.33 -10.71
C TYR A 39 -15.64 -18.77 -10.09
N ASN A 40 -15.68 -19.43 -8.91
CA ASN A 40 -14.50 -19.91 -8.18
C ASN A 40 -13.43 -18.82 -7.97
N ARG A 41 -13.83 -17.57 -7.73
CA ARG A 41 -12.92 -16.42 -7.63
C ARG A 41 -12.08 -16.42 -6.36
N PHE A 42 -12.53 -17.14 -5.33
CA PHE A 42 -11.95 -17.11 -3.99
C PHE A 42 -11.23 -18.40 -3.60
N TRP A 43 -10.76 -19.18 -4.57
CA TRP A 43 -10.04 -20.44 -4.32
C TRP A 43 -8.73 -20.25 -3.55
N ARG A 44 -8.08 -19.08 -3.65
CA ARG A 44 -6.91 -18.73 -2.82
C ARG A 44 -7.29 -18.45 -1.35
N GLY A 45 -8.57 -18.21 -1.08
CA GLY A 45 -9.11 -17.98 0.24
C GLY A 45 -10.13 -16.84 0.23
N ILE A 46 -10.94 -16.78 1.29
CA ILE A 46 -11.99 -15.79 1.44
C ILE A 46 -11.49 -14.68 2.38
N PRO A 47 -11.45 -13.41 1.91
CA PRO A 47 -11.10 -12.28 2.77
C PRO A 47 -12.09 -12.11 3.94
N PRO A 48 -11.72 -11.42 5.03
CA PRO A 48 -12.65 -11.17 6.13
C PRO A 48 -13.73 -10.18 5.67
N LYS A 49 -14.99 -10.37 6.08
CA LYS A 49 -16.14 -9.53 5.66
C LYS A 49 -15.95 -8.02 5.89
N SER A 50 -15.07 -7.63 6.81
CA SER A 50 -14.75 -6.23 7.12
C SER A 50 -13.63 -5.62 6.27
N LYS A 51 -13.01 -6.39 5.37
CA LYS A 51 -11.94 -5.94 4.45
C LYS A 51 -12.13 -6.53 3.05
N GLY A 52 -12.73 -5.74 2.16
CA GLY A 52 -12.99 -6.16 0.77
C GLY A 52 -11.80 -6.10 -0.19
N ASP A 53 -10.63 -5.65 0.25
CA ASP A 53 -9.50 -5.40 -0.66
C ASP A 53 -9.10 -6.64 -1.47
N TRP A 54 -8.80 -7.77 -0.80
CA TRP A 54 -8.48 -9.03 -1.47
C TRP A 54 -9.67 -9.65 -2.21
N ALA A 55 -10.89 -9.21 -1.94
CA ALA A 55 -12.05 -9.66 -2.70
C ALA A 55 -12.05 -9.06 -4.11
N PHE A 56 -11.81 -7.76 -4.21
CA PHE A 56 -11.64 -7.06 -5.48
C PHE A 56 -10.42 -7.58 -6.23
N ILE A 57 -9.27 -7.72 -5.55
CA ILE A 57 -8.05 -8.25 -6.17
C ILE A 57 -8.29 -9.64 -6.76
N SER A 58 -8.89 -10.55 -6.00
CA SER A 58 -9.18 -11.92 -6.47
C SER A 58 -10.16 -11.89 -7.65
N HIS A 59 -11.20 -11.06 -7.59
CA HIS A 59 -12.13 -10.88 -8.71
C HIS A 59 -11.43 -10.33 -9.96
N MET A 60 -10.55 -9.34 -9.83
CA MET A 60 -9.80 -8.75 -10.94
C MET A 60 -8.87 -9.77 -11.58
N ILE A 61 -8.10 -10.52 -10.79
CA ILE A 61 -7.23 -11.60 -11.29
C ILE A 61 -8.05 -12.64 -12.04
N GLU A 62 -9.13 -13.13 -11.43
CA GLU A 62 -9.93 -14.22 -11.99
C GLU A 62 -10.83 -13.78 -13.15
N THR A 63 -10.95 -12.49 -13.45
CA THR A 63 -11.60 -11.99 -14.67
C THR A 63 -10.62 -11.77 -15.81
N THR A 64 -9.33 -12.05 -15.64
CA THR A 64 -8.35 -11.95 -16.73
C THR A 64 -8.04 -13.29 -17.41
N TYR A 65 -7.55 -13.22 -18.66
CA TYR A 65 -7.12 -14.40 -19.43
C TYR A 65 -5.89 -15.06 -18.81
N GLU A 66 -5.89 -16.39 -18.76
CA GLU A 66 -4.70 -17.17 -18.43
C GLU A 66 -3.59 -16.93 -19.46
N GLY A 67 -2.33 -16.89 -19.03
CA GLY A 67 -1.17 -16.73 -19.93
C GLY A 67 -0.96 -15.35 -20.56
N SER A 68 -1.89 -14.39 -20.39
CA SER A 68 -1.74 -13.04 -20.97
C SER A 68 -2.38 -11.90 -20.19
N GLY A 69 -3.26 -12.20 -19.23
CA GLY A 69 -3.98 -11.21 -18.44
C GLY A 69 -3.07 -10.38 -17.54
N LYS A 70 -3.25 -9.06 -17.54
CA LYS A 70 -2.58 -8.14 -16.59
C LYS A 70 -3.57 -7.35 -15.74
N VAL A 71 -3.21 -7.13 -14.48
CA VAL A 71 -4.01 -6.40 -13.51
C VAL A 71 -3.17 -5.31 -12.87
N GLY A 72 -3.69 -4.08 -12.81
CA GLY A 72 -3.13 -3.00 -12.00
C GLY A 72 -4.16 -2.51 -11.00
N VAL A 73 -3.86 -2.57 -9.70
CA VAL A 73 -4.83 -2.22 -8.66
C VAL A 73 -4.20 -1.30 -7.62
N VAL A 74 -4.90 -0.20 -7.33
CA VAL A 74 -4.55 0.69 -6.21
C VAL A 74 -5.11 0.08 -4.93
N VAL A 75 -4.27 -0.01 -3.90
CA VAL A 75 -4.60 -0.65 -2.62
C VAL A 75 -4.08 0.18 -1.43
N PRO A 76 -4.73 0.11 -0.26
CA PRO A 76 -4.11 0.59 0.97
C PRO A 76 -2.96 -0.33 1.38
N HIS A 77 -1.94 0.21 2.07
CA HIS A 77 -0.75 -0.56 2.49
C HIS A 77 -1.08 -1.80 3.34
N GLY A 78 -2.20 -1.80 4.07
CA GLY A 78 -2.62 -2.98 4.85
C GLY A 78 -2.75 -4.26 4.01
N VAL A 79 -3.07 -4.18 2.72
CA VAL A 79 -3.11 -5.35 1.82
C VAL A 79 -1.77 -6.10 1.77
N LEU A 80 -0.67 -5.35 1.92
CA LEU A 80 0.69 -5.85 1.81
C LEU A 80 1.11 -6.73 2.99
N PHE A 81 0.53 -6.52 4.18
CA PHE A 81 1.04 -7.14 5.41
C PHE A 81 -0.03 -7.69 6.36
N ARG A 82 -1.32 -7.39 6.21
CA ARG A 82 -2.37 -7.95 7.08
C ARG A 82 -2.32 -9.47 7.09
N GLY A 83 -2.46 -10.06 8.27
CA GLY A 83 -2.35 -11.50 8.52
C GLY A 83 -3.65 -12.27 8.30
N ALA A 84 -3.84 -13.34 9.08
CA ALA A 84 -5.04 -14.18 9.06
C ALA A 84 -5.40 -14.68 7.64
N SER A 85 -6.66 -14.54 7.22
CA SER A 85 -7.10 -14.99 5.89
C SER A 85 -6.43 -14.23 4.76
N GLU A 86 -6.20 -12.92 4.89
CA GLU A 86 -5.50 -12.12 3.87
C GLU A 86 -4.04 -12.56 3.70
N GLY A 87 -3.36 -12.93 4.79
CA GLY A 87 -2.01 -13.50 4.72
C GLY A 87 -1.96 -14.79 3.90
N LYS A 88 -2.93 -15.70 4.10
CA LYS A 88 -3.04 -16.96 3.33
C LYS A 88 -3.33 -16.71 1.85
N ILE A 89 -4.21 -15.76 1.55
CA ILE A 89 -4.53 -15.38 0.16
C ILE A 89 -3.29 -14.79 -0.52
N ARG A 90 -2.59 -13.88 0.16
CA ARG A 90 -1.36 -13.25 -0.34
C ARG A 90 -0.27 -14.28 -0.61
N GLN A 91 -0.02 -15.18 0.34
CA GLN A 91 0.93 -16.28 0.18
C GLN A 91 0.63 -17.09 -1.08
N LYS A 92 -0.60 -17.62 -1.22
CA LYS A 92 -0.98 -18.40 -2.41
C LYS A 92 -0.87 -17.60 -3.71
N THR A 93 -1.15 -16.30 -3.68
CA THR A 93 -1.04 -15.43 -4.85
C THR A 93 0.41 -15.25 -5.30
N ILE A 94 1.34 -15.18 -4.35
CA ILE A 94 2.78 -15.09 -4.62
C ILE A 94 3.31 -16.46 -5.10
N GLU A 95 2.88 -17.56 -4.48
CA GLU A 95 3.22 -18.94 -4.89
C GLU A 95 2.72 -19.26 -6.30
N ASP A 96 1.58 -18.70 -6.71
CA ASP A 96 1.04 -18.78 -8.08
C ASP A 96 1.87 -17.99 -9.11
N ASN A 97 2.91 -17.28 -8.65
CA ASN A 97 3.84 -16.51 -9.46
C ASN A 97 3.18 -15.55 -10.45
N ILE A 98 2.15 -14.82 -10.00
CA ILE A 98 1.48 -13.81 -10.83
C ILE A 98 1.78 -12.38 -10.41
N LEU A 99 2.33 -12.15 -9.22
CA LEU A 99 2.72 -10.80 -8.77
C LEU A 99 4.02 -10.36 -9.46
N GLU A 100 4.01 -9.22 -10.14
CA GLU A 100 5.19 -8.63 -10.80
C GLU A 100 5.80 -7.49 -10.00
N ALA A 101 4.97 -6.59 -9.46
CA ALA A 101 5.46 -5.39 -8.78
C ALA A 101 4.57 -4.91 -7.63
N VAL A 102 5.21 -4.33 -6.63
CA VAL A 102 4.64 -3.58 -5.51
C VAL A 102 5.22 -2.17 -5.57
N ILE A 103 4.36 -1.17 -5.81
CA ILE A 103 4.78 0.22 -6.02
C ILE A 103 4.14 1.08 -4.94
N GLY A 104 4.92 1.53 -3.95
CA GLY A 104 4.49 2.48 -2.94
C GLY A 104 4.33 3.87 -3.53
N LEU A 105 3.22 4.54 -3.22
CA LEU A 105 2.91 5.88 -3.68
C LEU A 105 3.04 6.91 -2.54
N PRO A 106 3.21 8.20 -2.86
CA PRO A 106 3.17 9.29 -1.89
C PRO A 106 1.89 9.31 -1.04
N ALA A 107 2.03 9.78 0.20
CA ALA A 107 0.89 10.13 1.05
C ALA A 107 0.12 11.34 0.49
N ASN A 108 -1.12 11.53 0.95
CA ASN A 108 -2.00 12.63 0.51
C ASN A 108 -2.25 12.70 -1.01
N LEU A 109 -2.12 11.59 -1.75
CA LEU A 109 -2.38 11.57 -3.20
C LEU A 109 -3.89 11.53 -3.52
N PHE A 110 -4.70 10.92 -2.65
CA PHE A 110 -6.13 10.71 -2.88
C PHE A 110 -6.98 11.73 -2.11
N TYR A 111 -8.08 12.17 -2.71
CA TYR A 111 -9.04 13.02 -2.02
C TYR A 111 -9.68 12.27 -0.84
N GLY A 112 -9.83 12.96 0.29
CA GLY A 112 -10.56 12.43 1.46
C GLY A 112 -9.76 11.50 2.37
N THR A 113 -8.51 11.17 2.05
CA THR A 113 -7.62 10.42 2.96
C THR A 113 -6.15 10.77 2.74
N GLY A 114 -5.42 10.96 3.84
CA GLY A 114 -3.98 11.16 3.80
C GLY A 114 -3.16 9.87 3.73
N ILE A 115 -3.83 8.72 3.82
CA ILE A 115 -3.17 7.41 3.90
C ILE A 115 -2.41 7.12 2.58
N PRO A 116 -1.12 6.72 2.66
CA PRO A 116 -0.39 6.31 1.48
C PRO A 116 -0.98 5.03 0.88
N ALA A 117 -0.98 4.96 -0.45
CA ALA A 117 -1.44 3.79 -1.18
C ALA A 117 -0.26 3.06 -1.83
N ALA A 118 -0.55 1.89 -2.39
CA ALA A 118 0.36 1.17 -3.26
C ALA A 118 -0.37 0.73 -4.53
N ILE A 119 0.37 0.48 -5.59
CA ILE A 119 -0.11 -0.22 -6.78
C ILE A 119 0.46 -1.63 -6.77
N LEU A 120 -0.40 -2.62 -6.91
CA LEU A 120 0.00 -4.00 -7.20
C LEU A 120 -0.20 -4.27 -8.68
N VAL A 121 0.83 -4.87 -9.30
CA VAL A 121 0.78 -5.31 -10.70
C VAL A 121 0.84 -6.82 -10.73
N PHE A 122 -0.19 -7.44 -11.32
CA PHE A 122 -0.26 -8.87 -11.55
C PHE A 122 -0.23 -9.19 -13.05
N ASN A 123 0.36 -10.32 -13.41
CA ASN A 123 0.44 -10.84 -14.76
C ASN A 123 0.26 -12.36 -14.75
N LYS A 124 -0.85 -12.83 -15.31
CA LYS A 124 -1.13 -14.25 -15.51
C LYS A 124 -0.33 -14.88 -16.66
N GLY A 125 0.38 -14.07 -17.42
CA GLY A 125 1.40 -14.49 -18.39
C GLY A 125 2.82 -14.30 -17.88
N LYS A 126 3.04 -14.16 -16.56
CA LYS A 126 4.39 -14.05 -16.02
C LYS A 126 5.16 -15.35 -16.30
N GLU A 127 6.34 -15.20 -16.89
CA GLU A 127 7.17 -16.34 -17.29
C GLU A 127 7.97 -16.91 -16.10
N LYS A 128 9.11 -17.55 -16.36
CA LYS A 128 9.94 -18.24 -15.34
C LYS A 128 10.51 -17.33 -14.26
N ASN A 129 10.46 -16.01 -14.42
CA ASN A 129 10.95 -15.09 -13.42
C ASN A 129 10.00 -15.10 -12.20
N THR A 130 10.50 -15.53 -11.06
CA THR A 130 9.74 -15.56 -9.80
C THR A 130 9.93 -14.31 -8.95
N ASN A 131 10.84 -13.42 -9.34
CA ASN A 131 11.14 -12.22 -8.57
C ASN A 131 9.97 -11.21 -8.61
N VAL A 132 9.95 -10.32 -7.63
CA VAL A 132 8.99 -9.21 -7.52
C VAL A 132 9.75 -7.91 -7.38
N LEU A 133 9.35 -6.90 -8.16
CA LEU A 133 9.90 -5.56 -8.07
C LEU A 133 9.20 -4.77 -6.97
N PHE A 134 9.97 -4.18 -6.07
CA PHE A 134 9.53 -3.19 -5.11
C PHE A 134 10.02 -1.81 -5.56
N ILE A 135 9.13 -0.83 -5.61
CA ILE A 135 9.44 0.58 -5.82
C ILE A 135 8.83 1.36 -4.66
N ASP A 136 9.61 2.23 -4.01
CA ASP A 136 9.11 3.26 -3.12
C ASP A 136 9.20 4.64 -3.78
N SER A 137 8.06 5.14 -4.30
CA SER A 137 7.97 6.51 -4.79
C SER A 137 7.43 7.49 -3.75
N SER A 138 7.40 7.12 -2.46
CA SER A 138 6.82 7.94 -1.38
C SER A 138 7.41 9.36 -1.28
N LYS A 139 8.70 9.53 -1.60
CA LYS A 139 9.41 10.83 -1.61
C LYS A 139 9.42 11.54 -2.97
N HIS A 140 8.84 10.94 -4.00
CA HIS A 140 8.90 11.43 -5.38
C HIS A 140 7.56 12.07 -5.78
N PHE A 141 7.34 13.31 -5.35
CA PHE A 141 6.12 14.06 -5.66
C PHE A 141 6.33 15.57 -5.53
N GLU A 142 5.36 16.32 -6.05
CA GLU A 142 5.17 17.74 -5.78
C GLU A 142 4.19 17.91 -4.61
N SER A 143 4.65 18.53 -3.53
CA SER A 143 3.80 18.90 -2.40
C SER A 143 2.88 20.05 -2.80
N ALA A 144 1.57 19.89 -2.62
CA ALA A 144 0.61 20.97 -2.72
C ALA A 144 -0.27 21.04 -1.46
N LYS A 145 -0.93 22.18 -1.26
CA LYS A 145 -1.56 22.57 0.02
C LYS A 145 -2.46 21.51 0.66
N ASN A 146 -3.23 20.78 -0.15
CA ASN A 146 -4.21 19.79 0.34
C ASN A 146 -4.06 18.40 -0.29
N GLN A 147 -3.17 18.24 -1.28
CA GLN A 147 -3.03 17.00 -2.04
C GLN A 147 -1.65 16.95 -2.68
N SER A 148 -0.95 15.84 -2.51
CA SER A 148 0.30 15.56 -3.22
C SER A 148 0.00 15.31 -4.70
N LYS A 149 0.89 15.74 -5.58
CA LYS A 149 0.79 15.50 -7.02
C LYS A 149 2.00 14.73 -7.52
N LEU A 150 1.77 13.64 -8.25
CA LEU A 150 2.83 13.00 -9.03
C LEU A 150 3.12 13.86 -10.26
N ARG A 151 4.37 14.28 -10.42
CA ARG A 151 4.84 14.96 -11.64
C ARG A 151 5.01 13.93 -12.75
N GLU A 152 5.02 14.39 -13.99
CA GLU A 152 5.28 13.49 -15.14
C GLU A 152 6.63 12.78 -14.99
N THR A 153 7.64 13.46 -14.47
CA THR A 153 8.97 12.88 -14.20
C THR A 153 8.91 11.75 -13.17
N ASP A 154 8.09 11.87 -12.12
CA ASP A 154 7.92 10.83 -11.10
C ASP A 154 7.24 9.59 -11.71
N ILE A 155 6.22 9.81 -12.54
CA ILE A 155 5.51 8.73 -13.24
C ILE A 155 6.44 8.01 -14.22
N ASP A 156 7.20 8.78 -15.02
CA ASP A 156 8.15 8.24 -15.98
C ASP A 156 9.24 7.40 -15.31
N HIS A 157 9.74 7.84 -14.16
CA HIS A 157 10.73 7.09 -13.39
C HIS A 157 10.18 5.73 -12.93
N ILE A 158 8.97 5.70 -12.37
CA ILE A 158 8.29 4.46 -11.96
C ILE A 158 8.10 3.53 -13.17
N VAL A 159 7.56 4.06 -14.28
CA VAL A 159 7.25 3.27 -15.49
C VAL A 159 8.53 2.73 -16.14
N GLN A 160 9.59 3.53 -16.21
CA GLN A 160 10.86 3.09 -16.77
C GLN A 160 11.50 1.99 -15.94
N THR A 161 11.49 2.12 -14.61
CA THR A 161 12.02 1.10 -13.69
C THR A 161 11.25 -0.22 -13.84
N TYR A 162 9.92 -0.16 -13.87
CA TYR A 162 9.09 -1.33 -14.13
C TYR A 162 9.34 -1.95 -15.52
N ARG A 163 9.49 -1.15 -16.59
CA ARG A 163 9.80 -1.67 -17.93
C ARG A 163 11.19 -2.34 -18.00
N LYS A 164 12.19 -1.80 -17.29
CA LYS A 164 13.52 -2.43 -17.18
C LYS A 164 13.42 -3.79 -16.47
N PHE A 165 12.64 -3.87 -15.39
CA PHE A 165 12.36 -5.13 -14.70
C PHE A 165 11.70 -6.15 -15.63
N ASN A 166 10.59 -5.77 -16.27
CA ASN A 166 9.82 -6.67 -17.14
C ASN A 166 10.59 -7.12 -18.39
N SER A 167 11.59 -6.35 -18.84
CA SER A 167 12.48 -6.75 -19.93
C SER A 167 13.69 -7.60 -19.48
N GLY A 168 13.74 -8.00 -18.21
CA GLY A 168 14.82 -8.84 -17.66
C GLY A 168 16.16 -8.12 -17.49
N LYS A 169 16.17 -6.79 -17.51
CA LYS A 169 17.41 -5.99 -17.40
C LYS A 169 17.86 -5.76 -15.96
N LEU A 170 16.98 -5.98 -14.98
CA LEU A 170 17.28 -5.82 -13.57
C LEU A 170 17.58 -7.17 -12.92
N LYS A 171 18.59 -7.19 -12.05
CA LYS A 171 18.97 -8.36 -11.26
C LYS A 171 18.33 -8.25 -9.87
N ALA A 172 18.28 -9.36 -9.15
CA ALA A 172 17.89 -9.39 -7.75
C ALA A 172 18.81 -8.49 -6.89
N GLY A 173 18.25 -7.89 -5.84
CA GLY A 173 18.93 -6.94 -4.96
C GLY A 173 18.51 -5.49 -5.19
N VAL A 174 19.33 -4.57 -4.67
CA VAL A 174 19.13 -3.12 -4.81
C VAL A 174 19.30 -2.71 -6.28
N VAL A 175 18.26 -2.10 -6.84
CA VAL A 175 18.28 -1.53 -8.20
C VAL A 175 18.65 -0.05 -8.14
N GLU A 176 18.07 0.67 -7.18
CA GLU A 176 18.32 2.08 -6.93
C GLU A 176 18.14 2.33 -5.42
N GLU A 177 19.19 2.88 -4.79
CA GLU A 177 19.23 3.17 -3.36
C GLU A 177 18.00 3.95 -2.90
N LYS A 178 17.37 3.50 -1.80
CA LYS A 178 16.17 4.12 -1.21
C LYS A 178 14.95 4.22 -2.14
N TYR A 179 14.99 3.61 -3.32
CA TYR A 179 13.93 3.74 -4.33
C TYR A 179 13.42 2.40 -4.84
N SER A 180 14.28 1.44 -5.19
CA SER A 180 13.81 0.18 -5.76
C SER A 180 14.69 -1.02 -5.47
N TYR A 181 14.02 -2.17 -5.30
CA TYR A 181 14.62 -3.45 -4.97
C TYR A 181 13.93 -4.57 -5.74
N VAL A 182 14.68 -5.56 -6.23
CA VAL A 182 14.12 -6.78 -6.83
C VAL A 182 14.29 -7.92 -5.85
N ALA A 183 13.20 -8.32 -5.22
CA ALA A 183 13.18 -9.41 -4.27
C ALA A 183 12.99 -10.75 -4.98
N THR A 184 13.77 -11.72 -4.55
CA THR A 184 13.61 -13.13 -4.90
C THR A 184 12.43 -13.74 -4.17
N PHE A 185 11.91 -14.85 -4.71
CA PHE A 185 10.86 -15.61 -4.04
C PHE A 185 11.28 -16.07 -2.63
N ASP A 186 12.53 -16.50 -2.47
CA ASP A 186 13.04 -16.99 -1.19
C ASP A 186 13.10 -15.88 -0.14
N GLU A 187 13.56 -14.67 -0.49
CA GLU A 187 13.52 -13.51 0.41
C GLU A 187 12.08 -13.14 0.83
N ILE A 188 11.11 -13.23 -0.10
CA ILE A 188 9.70 -12.96 0.21
C ILE A 188 9.15 -14.03 1.16
N LYS A 189 9.55 -15.28 0.97
CA LYS A 189 9.16 -16.40 1.83
C LYS A 189 9.77 -16.28 3.23
N GLU A 190 11.04 -15.90 3.34
CA GLU A 190 11.71 -15.59 4.62
C GLU A 190 11.04 -14.44 5.36
N ASN A 191 10.46 -13.49 4.62
CA ASN A 191 9.64 -12.41 5.16
C ASN A 191 8.18 -12.80 5.43
N ASP A 192 7.84 -14.10 5.52
CA ASP A 192 6.48 -14.60 5.75
C ASP A 192 5.45 -14.07 4.73
N PHE A 193 5.88 -13.91 3.47
CA PHE A 193 5.08 -13.32 2.39
C PHE A 193 4.59 -11.90 2.69
N ASN A 194 5.26 -11.19 3.60
CA ASN A 194 4.98 -9.80 3.92
C ASN A 194 5.56 -8.90 2.81
N LEU A 195 4.70 -8.13 2.15
CA LEU A 195 5.06 -7.23 1.06
C LEU A 195 5.26 -5.79 1.53
N ASN A 196 5.39 -5.54 2.84
CA ASN A 196 5.64 -4.19 3.35
C ASN A 196 6.96 -3.65 2.76
N ILE A 197 6.86 -2.52 2.05
CA ILE A 197 7.94 -2.01 1.20
C ILE A 197 9.25 -1.76 1.96
N PRO A 198 9.25 -1.20 3.20
CA PRO A 198 10.47 -1.01 3.97
C PRO A 198 11.25 -2.28 4.35
N ARG A 199 10.69 -3.49 4.10
CA ARG A 199 11.43 -4.75 4.26
C ARG A 199 12.39 -5.03 3.11
N TYR A 200 12.21 -4.34 1.98
CA TYR A 200 12.95 -4.59 0.73
C TYR A 200 13.67 -3.33 0.25
N VAL A 201 13.02 -2.17 0.37
CA VAL A 201 13.63 -0.88 0.05
C VAL A 201 13.99 -0.22 1.37
N ASP A 202 15.29 -0.16 1.68
CA ASP A 202 15.76 0.57 2.84
C ASP A 202 15.65 2.07 2.58
N THR A 203 14.67 2.70 3.21
CA THR A 203 14.41 4.14 3.11
C THR A 203 14.96 4.91 4.31
N PHE A 204 15.68 4.23 5.20
CA PHE A 204 16.22 4.86 6.40
C PHE A 204 17.17 5.99 6.03
N GLU A 205 17.01 7.12 6.70
CA GLU A 205 17.96 8.22 6.69
C GLU A 205 18.54 8.26 8.09
N GLU A 206 19.87 8.13 8.20
CA GLU A 206 20.54 8.42 9.46
C GLU A 206 20.17 9.85 9.86
N GLU A 207 19.49 9.99 11.00
CA GLU A 207 19.22 11.31 11.56
C GLU A 207 20.56 12.02 11.79
N ALA A 208 20.62 13.30 11.42
CA ALA A 208 21.80 14.10 11.69
C ALA A 208 22.11 14.05 13.19
N GLU A 209 23.39 13.89 13.54
CA GLU A 209 23.81 13.88 14.94
C GLU A 209 23.26 15.13 15.65
N VAL A 210 22.44 14.87 16.67
CA VAL A 210 21.81 15.95 17.44
C VAL A 210 22.91 16.66 18.23
N ASP A 211 23.05 17.97 18.02
CA ASP A 211 23.89 18.81 18.88
C ASP A 211 23.24 18.89 20.26
N ILE A 212 23.70 18.02 21.17
CA ILE A 212 23.21 17.92 22.54
C ILE A 212 23.32 19.26 23.27
N ALA A 213 24.34 20.08 22.96
CA ALA A 213 24.52 21.37 23.60
C ALA A 213 23.47 22.39 23.12
N ALA A 214 23.15 22.39 21.82
CA ALA A 214 22.08 23.21 21.26
C ALA A 214 20.72 22.83 21.86
N VAL A 215 20.42 21.52 21.95
CA VAL A 215 19.16 21.03 22.53
C VAL A 215 19.05 21.38 24.02
N GLN A 216 20.12 21.22 24.80
CA GLN A 216 20.11 21.61 26.21
C GLN A 216 19.84 23.11 26.40
N LYS A 217 20.41 23.95 25.53
CA LYS A 217 20.17 25.39 25.54
C LYS A 217 18.73 25.74 25.20
N GLU A 218 18.14 25.01 24.26
CA GLU A 218 16.74 25.17 23.87
C GLU A 218 15.78 24.72 24.98
N ILE A 219 16.07 23.60 25.65
CA ILE A 219 15.32 23.13 26.83
C ILE A 219 15.33 24.21 27.93
N ALA A 220 16.52 24.73 28.30
CA ALA A 220 16.62 25.75 29.34
C ALA A 220 15.86 27.04 28.98
N LYS A 221 15.85 27.40 27.70
CA LYS A 221 15.06 28.54 27.21
C LYS A 221 13.56 28.28 27.36
N LEU A 222 13.08 27.12 26.91
CA LEU A 222 11.67 26.73 26.99
C LEU A 222 11.19 26.62 28.44
N GLU A 223 12.02 26.14 29.37
CA GLU A 223 11.69 26.10 30.81
C GLU A 223 11.52 27.51 31.39
N THR A 224 12.35 28.46 30.92
CA THR A 224 12.24 29.86 31.33
C THR A 224 10.95 30.47 30.79
N GLU A 225 10.66 30.30 29.49
CA GLU A 225 9.43 30.78 28.86
C GLU A 225 8.17 30.15 29.51
N LEU A 226 8.20 28.86 29.81
CA LEU A 226 7.11 28.17 30.50
C LEU A 226 6.84 28.78 31.87
N LYS A 227 7.88 29.11 32.62
CA LYS A 227 7.77 29.73 33.94
C LYS A 227 7.16 31.13 33.86
N ASP A 228 7.56 31.91 32.86
CA ASP A 228 7.01 33.24 32.63
C ASP A 228 5.51 33.17 32.28
N VAL A 229 5.12 32.24 31.41
CA VAL A 229 3.71 31.99 31.06
C VAL A 229 2.89 31.54 32.28
N GLN A 230 3.47 30.69 33.13
CA GLN A 230 2.80 30.25 34.38
C GLN A 230 2.55 31.42 35.33
N LEU A 231 3.51 32.33 35.49
CA LEU A 231 3.35 33.53 36.31
C LEU A 231 2.26 34.46 35.76
N GLU A 232 2.18 34.60 34.44
CA GLU A 232 1.15 35.39 33.79
C GLU A 232 -0.25 34.76 33.96
N MET A 233 -0.34 33.43 33.85
CA MET A 233 -1.55 32.66 34.15
C MET A 233 -2.03 32.85 35.60
N GLU A 234 -1.11 32.77 36.57
CA GLU A 234 -1.45 32.99 37.99
C GLU A 234 -1.97 34.40 38.27
N LYS A 235 -1.42 35.40 37.57
CA LYS A 235 -1.89 36.78 37.67
C LYS A 235 -3.33 36.91 37.17
N TYR A 236 -3.64 36.37 35.99
CA TYR A 236 -4.99 36.37 35.45
C TYR A 236 -5.99 35.60 36.32
N LEU A 237 -5.58 34.47 36.91
CA LEU A 237 -6.43 33.69 37.83
C LEU A 237 -6.77 34.47 39.11
N LYS A 238 -5.87 35.33 39.61
CA LYS A 238 -6.13 36.18 40.78
C LYS A 238 -7.03 37.38 40.48
N GLU A 239 -7.09 37.84 39.23
CA GLU A 239 -8.00 38.93 38.81
C GLU A 239 -9.45 38.45 38.63
N LEU A 240 -9.69 37.13 38.60
CA LEU A 240 -11.00 36.48 38.46
C LEU A 240 -11.67 36.11 39.80
N ILE A 241 -10.98 36.27 40.92
CA ILE A 241 -11.47 36.02 42.29
C ILE A 241 -11.68 37.36 42.99
#